data_AF-A0A7S3AW55-F1
#
_entry.id   AF-A0A7S3AW55-F1
#
_cell.length_a   1.000
_cell.length_b   1.000
_cell.length_c   1.000
_cell.angle_alpha   90.00
_cell.angle_beta   90.00
_cell.angle_gamma   90.00
#
_symmetry.space_group_name_H-M   'P 1'
#
loop_
_entity.id
_entity.type
_entity.pdbx_description
1 polymer ?
#
loop_
_entity_poly.entity_id
_entity_poly.type
_entity_poly.pdbx_seq_one_letter_code
_entity_poly.pdbx_strand_id
1 'polypeptide(L)'
;SMRTLLSRLPALLMSTRAAKLSSMTAESTFKLNDGTEHPVIGYGTYKVGVIPASASSATSNADMATDVVNPADCVKQAIECGYRFLDCAEFYANEAAVGEGIAASGVPREQLYLASKVWTTTIYNGPEAVQAQLEKTLKDLRTDYIDLYCIHWPVPGQHVEAYLQLEKGKAA
;
A
#
# COMPACT_ATOMS: atom_id res chain seq x y z
N SER A 1 32.17 -16.76 52.40
CA SER A 1 30.82 -16.16 52.50
C SER A 1 30.57 -15.36 51.24
N MET A 2 29.81 -15.93 50.31
CA MET A 2 29.58 -15.39 48.96
C MET A 2 28.25 -14.63 48.88
N ARG A 3 27.87 -13.97 49.99
CA ARG A 3 26.51 -13.46 50.22
C ARG A 3 26.41 -11.94 50.33
N THR A 4 27.40 -11.18 49.85
CA THR A 4 27.37 -9.71 50.02
C THR A 4 28.01 -8.95 48.87
N LEU A 5 27.58 -9.22 47.63
CA LEU A 5 27.91 -8.33 46.50
C LEU A 5 26.83 -8.29 45.41
N LEU A 6 25.54 -8.28 45.79
CA LEU A 6 24.42 -8.11 44.85
C LEU A 6 23.27 -7.25 45.41
N SER A 7 23.56 -6.18 46.17
CA SER A 7 22.50 -5.34 46.77
C SER A 7 22.49 -3.87 46.33
N ARG A 8 23.23 -3.45 45.30
CA ARG A 8 23.27 -2.03 44.87
C ARG A 8 23.37 -1.81 43.36
N LEU A 9 22.47 -2.43 42.59
CA LEU A 9 22.15 -1.95 41.25
C LEU A 9 20.85 -1.13 41.32
N PRO A 10 20.82 0.13 40.90
CA PRO A 10 19.57 0.88 40.79
C PRO A 10 18.67 0.19 39.76
N ALA A 11 17.42 -0.06 40.13
CA ALA A 11 16.37 -0.57 39.25
C ALA A 11 15.90 0.51 38.24
N LEU A 12 16.84 1.12 37.52
CA LEU A 12 16.55 2.28 36.67
C LEU A 12 17.38 2.23 35.39
N LEU A 13 17.13 1.21 34.56
CA LEU A 13 17.28 1.32 33.10
C LEU A 13 16.59 0.17 32.35
N MET A 14 15.37 -0.23 32.74
CA MET A 14 14.43 -0.80 31.76
C MET A 14 13.71 0.36 31.09
N SER A 15 14.49 1.13 30.32
CA SER A 15 14.05 2.29 29.57
C SER A 15 13.12 1.85 28.44
N THR A 16 11.83 2.11 28.64
CA THR A 16 10.84 2.65 27.67
C THR A 16 10.52 1.89 26.38
N ARG A 17 11.30 0.89 25.94
CA ARG A 17 11.09 0.26 24.61
C ARG A 17 10.10 -0.90 24.60
N ALA A 18 9.89 -1.56 25.74
CA ALA A 18 9.01 -2.74 25.84
C ALA A 18 7.53 -2.40 26.14
N ALA A 19 7.24 -1.19 26.63
CA ALA A 19 5.91 -0.82 27.12
C ALA A 19 4.96 -0.20 26.07
N LYS A 20 5.29 -0.28 24.78
CA LYS A 20 4.41 0.20 23.70
C LYS A 20 4.30 -0.80 22.54
N LEU A 21 4.27 -2.10 22.84
CA LEU A 21 3.58 -3.06 21.99
C LEU A 21 2.12 -3.07 22.42
N SER A 22 1.41 -1.99 22.13
CA SER A 22 -0.05 -2.06 22.06
C SER A 22 -0.38 -3.18 21.06
N SER A 23 -1.32 -4.07 21.37
CA SER A 23 -1.77 -5.08 20.40
C SER A 23 -2.28 -4.36 19.16
N MET A 24 -1.48 -4.33 18.09
CA MET A 24 -1.88 -3.73 16.83
C MET A 24 -3.00 -4.58 16.23
N THR A 25 -4.08 -3.93 15.83
CA THR A 25 -5.22 -4.53 15.14
C THR A 25 -5.24 -4.06 13.69
N ALA A 26 -6.10 -4.63 12.85
CA ALA A 26 -6.31 -4.15 11.48
C ALA A 26 -6.79 -2.68 11.42
N GLU A 27 -7.38 -2.18 12.51
CA GLU A 27 -7.87 -0.80 12.66
C GLU A 27 -6.81 0.17 13.22
N SER A 28 -5.61 -0.33 13.56
CA SER A 28 -4.57 0.53 14.12
C SER A 28 -4.02 1.47 13.05
N THR A 29 -3.89 2.76 13.38
CA THR A 29 -3.35 3.78 12.48
C THR A 29 -2.15 4.50 13.09
N PHE A 30 -1.41 5.21 12.23
CA PHE A 30 -0.42 6.20 12.64
C PHE A 30 -0.56 7.47 11.82
N LYS A 31 -0.15 8.61 12.39
CA LYS A 31 -0.18 9.89 11.69
C LYS A 31 0.99 10.04 10.73
N LEU A 32 0.71 10.46 9.50
CA LEU A 32 1.69 10.95 8.55
C LEU A 32 2.11 12.39 8.87
N ASN A 33 3.14 12.88 8.19
CA ASN A 33 3.68 14.23 8.41
C ASN A 33 2.71 15.35 8.01
N ASP A 34 1.69 15.06 7.20
CA ASP A 34 0.61 15.99 6.86
C ASP A 34 -0.61 15.86 7.79
N GLY A 35 -0.51 15.05 8.84
CA GLY A 35 -1.53 14.88 9.87
C GLY A 35 -2.61 13.83 9.55
N THR A 36 -2.64 13.30 8.33
CA THR A 36 -3.55 12.22 7.91
C THR A 36 -3.24 10.92 8.65
N GLU A 37 -4.26 10.07 8.83
CA GLU A 37 -4.13 8.75 9.46
C GLU A 37 -3.85 7.70 8.38
N HIS A 38 -2.86 6.84 8.60
CA HIS A 38 -2.51 5.73 7.72
C HIS A 38 -2.64 4.41 8.48
N PRO A 39 -3.33 3.39 7.95
CA PRO A 39 -3.43 2.08 8.60
C PRO A 39 -2.08 1.38 8.69
N VAL A 40 -1.82 0.71 9.81
CA VAL A 40 -0.51 0.07 10.06
C VAL A 40 -0.31 -1.23 9.28
N ILE A 41 -1.40 -1.90 8.90
CA ILE A 41 -1.40 -3.17 8.17
C ILE A 41 -2.18 -2.96 6.88
N GLY A 42 -1.59 -3.40 5.76
CA GLY A 42 -2.21 -3.34 4.44
C GLY A 42 -2.07 -4.64 3.66
N TYR A 43 -2.92 -4.77 2.65
CA TYR A 43 -2.91 -5.86 1.68
C TYR A 43 -2.25 -5.38 0.38
N GLY A 44 -1.07 -5.94 0.07
CA GLY A 44 -0.38 -5.67 -1.18
C GLY A 44 -0.95 -6.49 -2.34
N THR A 45 -1.24 -5.83 -3.45
CA THR A 45 -1.91 -6.45 -4.60
C THR A 45 -0.95 -6.88 -5.72
N TYR A 46 0.37 -6.77 -5.51
CA TYR A 46 1.36 -7.25 -6.48
C TYR A 46 1.19 -8.74 -6.75
N LYS A 47 1.09 -9.12 -8.04
CA LYS A 47 0.91 -10.51 -8.50
C LYS A 47 -0.45 -11.13 -8.18
N VAL A 48 -1.43 -10.34 -7.76
CA VAL A 48 -2.82 -10.80 -7.63
C VAL A 48 -3.44 -10.85 -9.03
N GLY A 49 -3.63 -12.05 -9.57
CA GLY A 49 -4.23 -12.36 -10.88
C GLY A 49 -3.40 -11.99 -12.12
N VAL A 50 -2.50 -11.02 -12.02
CA VAL A 50 -1.60 -10.60 -13.10
C VAL A 50 -0.16 -10.66 -12.61
N ILE A 51 0.70 -11.40 -13.33
CA ILE A 51 2.15 -11.43 -13.07
C ILE A 51 2.83 -10.59 -14.16
N PRO A 52 3.38 -9.41 -13.84
CA PRO A 52 4.12 -8.61 -14.82
C PRO A 52 5.29 -9.40 -15.40
N ALA A 53 5.57 -9.25 -16.70
CA ALA A 53 6.56 -10.05 -17.41
C ALA A 53 7.98 -10.00 -16.78
N SER A 54 8.37 -8.86 -16.23
CA SER A 54 9.67 -8.69 -15.55
C SER A 54 9.71 -9.30 -14.14
N ALA A 55 8.59 -9.84 -13.65
CA ALA A 55 8.44 -10.44 -12.34
C ALA A 55 8.38 -11.98 -12.36
N SER A 56 8.66 -12.58 -13.52
CA SER A 56 8.49 -13.98 -13.87
C SER A 56 9.37 -14.95 -13.08
N SER A 57 10.42 -14.47 -12.39
CA SER A 57 11.24 -15.33 -11.51
C SER A 57 10.47 -15.88 -10.30
N ALA A 58 9.27 -15.36 -10.01
CA ALA A 58 8.42 -15.85 -8.93
C ALA A 58 7.26 -16.74 -9.40
N THR A 59 7.26 -17.25 -10.64
CA THR A 59 6.33 -18.33 -11.01
C THR A 59 6.79 -19.62 -10.32
N SER A 60 6.51 -19.75 -9.03
CA SER A 60 6.57 -21.05 -8.35
C SER A 60 5.43 -21.91 -8.90
N ASN A 61 5.80 -22.96 -9.63
CA ASN A 61 5.00 -24.13 -10.01
C ASN A 61 3.57 -23.81 -10.48
N ALA A 62 3.42 -23.60 -11.79
CA ALA A 62 2.13 -23.58 -12.49
C ALA A 62 1.30 -24.89 -12.34
N ASP A 63 1.82 -25.90 -11.65
CA ASP A 63 1.17 -27.19 -11.39
C ASP A 63 0.34 -27.24 -10.08
N MET A 64 0.15 -26.13 -9.35
CA MET A 64 -0.55 -26.12 -8.04
C MET A 64 -1.70 -25.12 -7.89
N ALA A 65 -2.41 -24.80 -8.98
CA ALA A 65 -3.70 -24.11 -8.88
C ALA A 65 -4.65 -24.63 -9.96
N THR A 66 -5.47 -25.62 -9.59
CA THR A 66 -6.60 -26.08 -10.41
C THR A 66 -7.78 -25.11 -10.40
N ASP A 67 -7.74 -24.10 -9.52
CA ASP A 67 -8.76 -23.06 -9.43
C ASP A 67 -8.18 -21.73 -9.93
N VAL A 68 -8.70 -21.25 -11.06
CA VAL A 68 -8.41 -19.90 -11.56
C VAL A 68 -9.02 -18.91 -10.57
N VAL A 69 -8.23 -18.42 -9.62
CA VAL A 69 -8.70 -17.43 -8.64
C VAL A 69 -8.84 -16.07 -9.33
N ASN A 70 -10.06 -15.51 -9.31
CA ASN A 70 -10.32 -14.18 -9.83
C ASN A 70 -9.63 -13.13 -8.91
N PRO A 71 -8.78 -12.22 -9.43
CA PRO A 71 -8.13 -11.19 -8.63
C PRO A 71 -9.09 -10.29 -7.83
N ALA A 72 -10.29 -10.02 -8.35
CA ALA A 72 -11.30 -9.24 -7.62
C ALA A 72 -11.78 -9.98 -6.35
N ASP A 73 -11.90 -11.32 -6.40
CA ASP A 73 -12.31 -12.13 -5.26
C ASP A 73 -11.24 -12.12 -4.16
N CYS A 74 -9.95 -12.14 -4.51
CA CYS A 74 -8.86 -11.99 -3.56
C CYS A 74 -8.96 -10.68 -2.78
N VAL A 75 -9.22 -9.57 -3.49
CA VAL A 75 -9.35 -8.23 -2.89
C VAL A 75 -10.58 -8.17 -2.00
N LYS A 76 -11.72 -8.70 -2.46
CA LYS A 76 -12.95 -8.79 -1.67
C LYS A 76 -12.71 -9.57 -0.37
N GLN A 77 -12.08 -10.73 -0.45
CA GLN A 77 -11.77 -11.56 0.72
C GLN A 77 -10.83 -10.85 1.69
N ALA A 78 -9.82 -10.12 1.20
CA ALA A 78 -8.96 -9.32 2.07
C ALA A 78 -9.78 -8.28 2.86
N ILE A 79 -10.69 -7.57 2.20
CA ILE A 79 -11.57 -6.60 2.86
C ILE A 79 -12.50 -7.28 3.89
N GLU A 80 -13.06 -8.44 3.55
CA GLU A 80 -13.90 -9.26 4.44
C GLU A 80 -13.14 -9.78 5.67
N CYS A 81 -11.84 -10.09 5.52
CA CYS A 81 -10.94 -10.45 6.62
C CYS A 81 -10.55 -9.26 7.51
N GLY A 82 -10.98 -8.03 7.17
CA GLY A 82 -10.76 -6.84 7.99
C GLY A 82 -9.64 -5.92 7.49
N TYR A 83 -9.01 -6.18 6.35
CA TYR A 83 -8.07 -5.22 5.79
C TYR A 83 -8.79 -3.93 5.38
N ARG A 84 -8.18 -2.79 5.72
CA ARG A 84 -8.65 -1.46 5.32
C ARG A 84 -7.66 -0.67 4.49
N PHE A 85 -6.41 -1.12 4.40
CA PHE A 85 -5.40 -0.53 3.50
C PHE A 85 -5.11 -1.49 2.34
N LEU A 86 -5.27 -1.00 1.11
CA LEU A 86 -4.90 -1.70 -0.13
C LEU A 86 -3.75 -0.97 -0.83
N ASP A 87 -2.67 -1.69 -1.12
CA ASP A 87 -1.51 -1.18 -1.86
C ASP A 87 -1.51 -1.70 -3.30
N CYS A 88 -1.65 -0.77 -4.24
CA CYS A 88 -1.71 -0.99 -5.69
C CYS A 88 -0.52 -0.32 -6.39
N ALA A 89 -0.43 -0.50 -7.70
CA ALA A 89 0.44 0.29 -8.57
C ALA A 89 0.00 0.15 -10.03
N GLU A 90 0.26 1.18 -10.85
CA GLU A 90 0.13 1.10 -12.32
C GLU A 90 0.82 -0.17 -12.86
N PHE A 91 2.06 -0.41 -12.40
CA PHE A 91 2.89 -1.52 -12.84
C PHE A 91 2.31 -2.92 -12.54
N TYR A 92 1.42 -3.03 -11.55
CA TYR A 92 0.81 -4.32 -11.20
C TYR A 92 -0.28 -4.73 -12.22
N ALA A 93 -0.76 -3.76 -13.01
CA ALA A 93 -1.73 -3.96 -14.08
C ALA A 93 -3.03 -4.66 -13.64
N ASN A 94 -3.45 -4.43 -12.39
CA ASN A 94 -4.65 -5.04 -11.80
C ASN A 94 -5.56 -4.05 -11.04
N GLU A 95 -5.34 -2.73 -11.17
CA GLU A 95 -6.14 -1.70 -10.49
C GLU A 95 -7.65 -1.85 -10.79
N ALA A 96 -8.02 -2.24 -12.02
CA ALA A 96 -9.42 -2.49 -12.38
C ALA A 96 -10.05 -3.65 -11.58
N ALA A 97 -9.29 -4.74 -11.38
CA ALA A 97 -9.75 -5.87 -10.57
C ALA A 97 -9.82 -5.50 -9.07
N VAL A 98 -8.93 -4.62 -8.61
CA VAL A 98 -9.01 -4.06 -7.25
C VAL A 98 -10.28 -3.22 -7.08
N GLY A 99 -10.58 -2.33 -8.03
CA GLY A 99 -11.83 -1.55 -8.03
C GLY A 99 -13.09 -2.43 -8.04
N GLU A 100 -13.05 -3.55 -8.77
CA GLU A 100 -14.10 -4.57 -8.74
C GLU A 100 -14.26 -5.23 -7.37
N GLY A 101 -13.16 -5.67 -6.76
CA GLY A 101 -13.17 -6.28 -5.43
C GLY A 101 -13.66 -5.32 -4.34
N ILE A 102 -13.27 -4.05 -4.40
CA ILE A 102 -13.76 -2.98 -3.51
C ILE A 102 -15.28 -2.85 -3.65
N ALA A 103 -15.78 -2.67 -4.89
CA ALA A 103 -17.22 -2.52 -5.13
C ALA A 103 -18.01 -3.76 -4.66
N ALA A 104 -17.48 -4.96 -4.90
CA ALA A 104 -18.10 -6.21 -4.50
C ALA A 104 -18.07 -6.46 -2.98
N SER A 105 -17.14 -5.84 -2.24
CA SER A 105 -17.07 -5.95 -0.78
C SER A 105 -18.23 -5.26 -0.07
N GLY A 106 -18.84 -4.24 -0.68
CA GLY A 106 -19.86 -3.40 -0.07
C GLY A 106 -19.37 -2.49 1.05
N VAL A 107 -18.06 -2.45 1.33
CA VAL A 107 -17.47 -1.52 2.32
C VAL A 107 -17.44 -0.11 1.74
N PRO A 108 -17.91 0.92 2.48
CA PRO A 108 -17.85 2.30 2.02
C PRO A 108 -16.41 2.75 1.72
N ARG A 109 -16.24 3.50 0.64
CA ARG A 109 -14.92 3.91 0.13
C ARG A 109 -14.11 4.69 1.16
N GLU A 110 -14.77 5.50 1.99
CA GLU A 110 -14.19 6.30 3.07
C GLU A 110 -13.65 5.48 4.26
N GLN A 111 -14.00 4.20 4.33
CA GLN A 111 -13.42 3.27 5.32
C GLN A 111 -12.16 2.58 4.79
N LEU A 112 -11.82 2.78 3.53
CA LEU A 112 -10.64 2.20 2.90
C LEU A 112 -9.57 3.26 2.70
N TYR A 113 -8.33 2.87 2.92
CA TYR A 113 -7.14 3.61 2.56
C TYR A 113 -6.56 2.96 1.29
N LEU A 114 -6.52 3.71 0.19
CA LEU A 114 -5.99 3.21 -1.08
C LEU A 114 -4.67 3.91 -1.42
N ALA A 115 -3.64 3.11 -1.67
CA ALA A 115 -2.41 3.60 -2.25
C ALA A 115 -2.23 3.08 -3.68
N SER A 116 -1.68 3.91 -4.56
CA SER A 116 -1.15 3.48 -5.85
C SER A 116 0.13 4.23 -6.22
N LYS A 117 0.75 3.85 -7.32
CA LYS A 117 2.09 4.30 -7.72
C LYS A 117 2.17 4.51 -9.22
N VAL A 118 2.70 5.65 -9.64
CA VAL A 118 3.05 5.91 -11.04
C VAL A 118 4.37 5.25 -11.40
N TRP A 119 4.41 4.55 -12.53
CA TRP A 119 5.57 3.79 -13.00
C TRP A 119 6.57 4.66 -13.76
N THR A 120 7.80 4.15 -13.87
CA THR A 120 8.93 4.87 -14.47
C THR A 120 8.71 5.21 -15.94
N THR A 121 8.11 4.31 -16.73
CA THR A 121 7.79 4.57 -18.15
C THR A 121 6.84 5.73 -18.34
N THR A 122 5.89 5.90 -17.41
CA THR A 122 4.98 7.04 -17.42
C THR A 122 5.69 8.33 -17.05
N ILE A 123 6.59 8.28 -16.06
CA ILE A 123 7.43 9.45 -15.71
C ILE A 123 8.35 9.86 -16.87
N TYR A 124 8.92 8.91 -17.63
CA TYR A 124 9.73 9.21 -18.82
C TYR A 124 8.94 9.99 -19.89
N ASN A 125 7.62 9.79 -19.95
CA ASN A 125 6.72 10.48 -20.88
C ASN A 125 6.30 11.89 -20.41
N GLY A 126 6.76 12.32 -19.24
CA GLY A 126 6.60 13.68 -18.73
C GLY A 126 5.35 13.93 -17.86
N PRO A 127 5.18 15.16 -17.36
CA PRO A 127 4.17 15.49 -16.35
C PRO A 127 2.72 15.23 -16.78
N GLU A 128 2.36 15.53 -18.03
CA GLU A 128 1.01 15.29 -18.52
C GLU A 128 0.65 13.80 -18.51
N ALA A 129 1.62 12.93 -18.81
CA ALA A 129 1.43 11.48 -18.72
C ALA A 129 1.23 11.02 -17.26
N VAL A 130 1.95 11.63 -16.30
CA VAL A 130 1.75 11.38 -14.87
C VAL A 130 0.34 11.74 -14.43
N GLN A 131 -0.18 12.89 -14.87
CA GLN A 131 -1.56 13.29 -14.55
C GLN A 131 -2.60 12.37 -15.21
N ALA A 132 -2.45 12.08 -16.50
CA ALA A 132 -3.34 11.16 -17.21
C ALA A 132 -3.35 9.76 -16.59
N GLN A 133 -2.21 9.32 -16.06
CA GLN A 133 -2.10 8.05 -15.37
C GLN A 133 -2.78 8.05 -14.00
N LEU A 134 -2.71 9.14 -13.23
CA LEU A 134 -3.49 9.27 -12.00
C LEU A 134 -5.00 9.19 -12.29
N GLU A 135 -5.48 9.89 -13.33
CA GLU A 135 -6.89 9.82 -13.75
C GLU A 135 -7.31 8.41 -14.15
N LYS A 136 -6.43 7.69 -14.88
CA LYS A 136 -6.65 6.29 -15.22
C LYS A 136 -6.71 5.40 -13.97
N THR A 137 -5.79 5.58 -13.02
CA THR A 137 -5.78 4.84 -11.74
C THR A 137 -7.09 5.06 -10.98
N LEU A 138 -7.56 6.31 -10.84
CA LEU A 138 -8.83 6.63 -10.17
C LEU A 138 -10.03 5.94 -10.86
N LYS A 139 -10.07 6.01 -12.19
CA LYS A 139 -11.09 5.34 -13.00
C LYS A 139 -11.09 3.82 -12.80
N ASP A 140 -9.92 3.19 -12.86
CA ASP A 140 -9.78 1.74 -12.72
C ASP A 140 -10.13 1.28 -11.29
N LEU A 141 -9.71 2.04 -10.27
CA LEU A 141 -10.10 1.81 -8.87
C LEU A 141 -11.57 2.18 -8.57
N ARG A 142 -12.27 2.80 -9.52
CA ARG A 142 -13.67 3.23 -9.42
C ARG A 142 -13.92 4.20 -8.26
N THR A 143 -13.02 5.16 -8.09
CA THR A 143 -13.08 6.19 -7.05
C THR A 143 -12.69 7.55 -7.62
N ASP A 144 -13.12 8.61 -6.97
CA ASP A 144 -12.84 10.01 -7.26
C ASP A 144 -11.59 10.53 -6.53
N TYR A 145 -11.09 9.83 -5.51
CA TYR A 145 -9.89 10.22 -4.78
C TYR A 145 -9.01 9.01 -4.40
N ILE A 146 -7.73 9.29 -4.14
CA ILE A 146 -6.77 8.30 -3.63
C ILE A 146 -6.10 8.84 -2.38
N ASP A 147 -5.91 7.98 -1.37
CA ASP A 147 -5.40 8.39 -0.07
C ASP A 147 -3.88 8.61 -0.10
N LEU A 148 -3.17 7.84 -0.94
CA LEU A 148 -1.73 7.96 -1.14
C LEU A 148 -1.35 7.65 -2.59
N TYR A 149 -0.61 8.55 -3.25
CA TYR A 149 -0.05 8.30 -4.57
C TYR A 149 1.45 8.53 -4.58
N CYS A 150 2.20 7.50 -5.00
CA CYS A 150 3.66 7.47 -4.90
C CYS A 150 4.35 7.46 -6.26
N ILE A 151 5.57 7.98 -6.30
CA ILE A 151 6.54 7.64 -7.35
C ILE A 151 7.06 6.23 -7.06
N HIS A 152 6.84 5.27 -7.96
CA HIS A 152 7.19 3.88 -7.70
C HIS A 152 8.71 3.67 -7.61
N TRP A 153 9.46 4.30 -8.53
CA TRP A 153 10.92 4.38 -8.49
C TRP A 153 11.37 5.75 -8.98
N PRO A 154 12.45 6.31 -8.41
CA PRO A 154 13.00 7.57 -8.89
C PRO A 154 13.52 7.42 -10.32
N VAL A 155 13.16 8.36 -11.18
CA VAL A 155 13.70 8.54 -12.53
C VAL A 155 14.65 9.74 -12.51
N PRO A 156 15.98 9.54 -12.55
CA PRO A 156 16.95 10.64 -12.50
C PRO A 156 16.65 11.72 -13.55
N GLY A 157 16.60 12.98 -13.10
CA GLY A 157 16.30 14.13 -13.97
C GLY A 157 14.81 14.42 -14.19
N GLN A 158 13.88 13.50 -13.88
CA GLN A 158 12.44 13.69 -14.15
C GLN A 158 11.53 13.49 -12.93
N HIS A 159 11.95 12.74 -11.92
CA HIS A 159 11.08 12.44 -10.76
C HIS A 159 10.68 13.67 -9.93
N VAL A 160 11.51 14.72 -9.90
CA VAL A 160 11.15 15.98 -9.22
C VAL A 160 9.98 16.66 -9.92
N GLU A 161 10.00 16.72 -11.25
CA GLU A 161 8.91 17.31 -12.03
C GLU A 161 7.63 16.48 -11.91
N ALA A 162 7.75 15.15 -11.93
CA ALA A 162 6.63 14.25 -11.66
C ALA A 162 6.03 14.49 -10.27
N TYR A 163 6.86 14.67 -9.24
CA TYR A 163 6.39 15.00 -7.89
C TYR A 163 5.62 16.33 -7.85
N LEU A 164 6.19 17.38 -8.43
CA LEU A 164 5.53 18.69 -8.51
C LEU A 164 4.19 18.62 -9.28
N GLN A 165 4.08 17.75 -10.27
CA GLN A 165 2.82 17.53 -10.97
C GLN A 165 1.77 16.88 -10.06
N LEU A 166 2.16 15.89 -9.25
CA LEU A 166 1.27 15.27 -8.27
C LEU A 166 0.82 16.24 -7.17
N GLU A 167 1.69 17.17 -6.75
CA GLU A 167 1.32 18.20 -5.77
C GLU A 167 0.18 19.10 -6.25
N LYS A 168 0.09 19.38 -7.55
CA LYS A 168 -1.03 20.15 -8.12
C LYS A 168 -2.37 19.43 -7.93
N GLY A 169 -2.36 18.09 -8.02
CA GLY A 169 -3.55 17.25 -7.81
C GLY A 169 -3.99 17.16 -6.36
N LYS A 170 -3.09 17.38 -5.39
CA LYS A 170 -3.43 17.42 -3.95
C LYS A 170 -4.22 18.67 -3.55
N ALA A 171 -4.17 19.72 -4.36
CA ALA A 171 -4.78 21.02 -4.09
C ALA A 171 -6.14 21.25 -4.78
N ALA A 172 -6.59 20.30 -5.60
CA ALA A 172 -7.85 20.35 -6.33
C ALA A 172 -8.94 19.55 -5.60
#